data_AF-A0A7X3G9W5-F1
#
_entry.id   AF-A0A7X3G9W5-F1
#
_cell.length_a   1.000
_cell.length_b   1.000
_cell.length_c   1.000
_cell.angle_alpha   90.00
_cell.angle_beta   90.00
_cell.angle_gamma   90.00
#
_symmetry.space_group_name_H-M   'P 1'
#
loop_
_entity.id
_entity.type
_entity.pdbx_description
1 polymer ?
#
loop_
_entity_poly.entity_id
_entity_poly.type
_entity_poly.pdbx_seq_one_letter_code
_entity_poly.pdbx_strand_id
1 'polypeptide(L)'
;KPATVLVTYPDGSQDKVPVTVKVVETPSQADSNEPSPADQTVKVGETPSAEKSISNLGDLPTGTTVAFENPVDTSTAGDKPATVLVTYPDGSQDKVPVTVKVVENPSQADSNEPSPADQTVKVGETPSAEKSISNLGDLPTGTTVAFESPVDTSTAGDKPATVLVTYPDGSQDKVPVTVKVVENPS
;
A
#
# COMPACT_ATOMS: atom_id res chain seq x y z
N LYS A 1 20.65 -37.47 -33.37
CA LYS A 1 21.58 -38.54 -32.96
C LYS A 1 21.61 -39.63 -34.03
N PRO A 2 22.80 -40.05 -34.51
CA PRO A 2 22.91 -41.18 -35.42
C PRO A 2 22.58 -42.48 -34.69
N ALA A 3 21.86 -43.38 -35.34
CA ALA A 3 21.56 -44.72 -34.87
C ALA A 3 21.67 -45.71 -36.03
N THR A 4 21.73 -47.00 -35.73
CA THR A 4 21.78 -48.04 -36.76
C THR A 4 20.68 -49.06 -36.48
N VAL A 5 19.85 -49.32 -37.49
CA VAL A 5 18.84 -50.37 -37.45
C VAL A 5 19.45 -51.63 -38.06
N LEU A 6 19.35 -52.75 -37.35
CA LEU A 6 19.74 -54.06 -37.83
C LEU A 6 18.50 -54.78 -38.37
N VAL A 7 18.47 -55.06 -39.67
CA VAL A 7 17.42 -55.85 -40.32
C VAL A 7 17.91 -57.29 -40.39
N THR A 8 17.12 -58.25 -39.90
CA THR A 8 17.42 -59.70 -40.02
C THR A 8 16.34 -60.34 -40.89
N TYR A 9 16.75 -61.02 -41.96
CA TYR A 9 15.87 -61.69 -42.91
C TYR A 9 15.58 -63.15 -42.50
N PRO A 10 14.52 -63.79 -43.03
CA PRO A 10 14.16 -65.17 -42.67
C PRO A 10 15.24 -66.22 -42.95
N ASP A 11 16.15 -65.94 -43.89
CA ASP A 11 17.31 -66.79 -44.21
C ASP A 11 18.49 -66.59 -43.25
N GLY A 12 18.34 -65.72 -42.24
CA GLY A 12 19.36 -65.39 -41.26
C GLY A 12 20.36 -64.33 -41.71
N SER A 13 20.27 -63.82 -42.93
CA SER A 13 21.11 -62.71 -43.39
C SER A 13 20.74 -61.40 -42.67
N GLN A 14 21.70 -60.48 -42.57
CA GLN A 14 21.53 -59.22 -41.85
C GLN A 14 22.06 -58.01 -42.62
N ASP A 15 21.32 -56.90 -42.55
CA ASP A 15 21.71 -55.60 -43.07
C ASP A 15 21.73 -54.53 -41.97
N LYS A 16 22.70 -53.62 -42.05
CA LYS A 16 22.83 -52.46 -41.15
C LYS A 16 22.45 -51.19 -41.89
N VAL A 17 21.35 -50.57 -41.48
CA VAL A 17 20.86 -49.33 -42.08
C VAL A 17 21.17 -48.17 -41.13
N PRO A 18 22.07 -47.23 -41.50
CA PRO A 18 22.27 -46.02 -40.71
C PRO A 18 21.04 -45.12 -40.81
N VAL A 19 20.53 -44.68 -39.67
CA VAL A 19 19.41 -43.74 -39.58
C VAL A 19 19.80 -42.54 -38.73
N THR A 20 19.29 -41.37 -39.08
CA THR A 20 19.47 -40.15 -38.28
C THR A 20 18.18 -39.83 -37.56
N VAL A 21 18.18 -39.86 -36.23
CA VAL A 21 17.05 -39.41 -35.43
C VAL A 21 17.22 -37.93 -35.13
N LYS A 22 16.36 -37.08 -35.67
CA LYS A 22 16.29 -35.67 -35.28
C LYS A 22 15.49 -35.58 -33.98
N VAL A 23 16.17 -35.24 -32.88
CA VAL A 23 15.51 -34.88 -31.63
C VAL A 23 15.20 -33.39 -31.75
N VAL A 24 13.93 -33.03 -31.67
CA VAL A 24 13.49 -31.63 -31.57
C VAL A 24 13.19 -31.40 -30.10
N GLU A 25 13.84 -30.41 -29.50
CA GLU A 25 13.49 -29.98 -28.13
C GLU A 25 12.11 -29.34 -28.17
N THR A 26 11.22 -29.80 -27.30
CA THR A 26 9.95 -29.12 -27.05
C THR A 26 10.25 -27.85 -26.25
N PRO A 27 9.82 -26.66 -26.70
CA PRO A 27 10.01 -25.43 -25.94
C PRO A 27 9.38 -25.57 -24.56
N SER A 28 10.00 -24.97 -23.55
CA SER A 28 9.44 -24.96 -22.20
C SER A 28 8.21 -24.04 -22.14
N GLN A 29 7.47 -24.13 -21.03
CA GLN A 29 6.37 -23.20 -20.78
C GLN A 29 6.87 -21.77 -20.57
N ALA A 30 8.02 -21.56 -19.94
CA ALA A 30 8.66 -20.24 -19.88
C ALA A 30 9.01 -19.69 -21.28
N ASP A 31 9.42 -20.55 -22.24
CA ASP A 31 9.67 -20.10 -23.63
C ASP A 31 8.40 -19.74 -24.39
N SER A 32 7.24 -20.23 -23.93
CA SER A 32 5.96 -20.16 -24.66
C SER A 32 4.94 -19.22 -24.02
N ASN A 33 5.24 -18.65 -22.86
CA ASN A 33 4.36 -17.77 -22.10
C ASN A 33 5.13 -16.51 -21.69
N GLU A 34 4.41 -15.43 -21.42
CA GLU A 34 4.99 -14.17 -20.95
C GLU A 34 4.12 -13.61 -19.82
N PRO A 35 4.54 -13.73 -18.55
CA PRO A 35 3.82 -13.13 -17.44
C PRO A 35 3.86 -11.60 -17.52
N SER A 36 2.72 -10.96 -17.36
CA SER A 36 2.59 -9.51 -17.41
C SER A 36 2.57 -8.94 -15.99
N PRO A 37 3.45 -7.98 -15.65
CA PRO A 37 3.44 -7.34 -14.34
C PRO A 37 2.13 -6.58 -14.11
N ALA A 38 1.77 -6.37 -12.84
CA ALA A 38 0.66 -5.55 -12.41
C ALA A 38 1.08 -4.64 -11.26
N ASP A 39 0.56 -3.41 -11.27
CA ASP A 39 0.75 -2.47 -10.17
C ASP A 39 -0.02 -2.95 -8.94
N GLN A 40 0.66 -2.97 -7.80
CA GLN A 40 0.07 -3.31 -6.52
C GLN A 40 0.33 -2.18 -5.52
N THR A 41 -0.71 -1.78 -4.79
CA THR A 41 -0.60 -0.84 -3.67
C THR A 41 -1.04 -1.51 -2.37
N VAL A 42 -0.27 -1.33 -1.30
CA VAL A 42 -0.55 -1.83 0.06
C VAL A 42 -0.24 -0.74 1.09
N LYS A 43 -0.77 -0.85 2.30
CA LYS A 43 -0.41 0.07 3.39
C LYS A 43 0.85 -0.35 4.12
N VAL A 44 1.47 0.59 4.85
CA VAL A 44 2.61 0.30 5.74
C VAL A 44 2.24 -0.85 6.69
N GLY A 45 3.10 -1.86 6.72
CA GLY A 45 2.97 -3.08 7.53
C GLY A 45 2.11 -4.19 6.92
N GLU A 46 1.40 -3.94 5.81
CA GLU A 46 0.65 -4.99 5.12
C GLU A 46 1.58 -5.92 4.31
N THR A 47 1.23 -7.19 4.22
CA THR A 47 1.97 -8.16 3.40
C THR A 47 1.38 -8.21 1.98
N PRO A 48 2.14 -7.84 0.93
CA PRO A 48 1.66 -7.93 -0.45
C PRO A 48 1.56 -9.38 -0.93
N SER A 49 0.69 -9.64 -1.91
CA SER A 49 0.55 -10.94 -2.57
C SER A 49 1.22 -10.92 -3.94
N ALA A 50 1.92 -12.00 -4.30
CA ALA A 50 2.59 -12.12 -5.58
C ALA A 50 1.57 -12.29 -6.73
N GLU A 51 0.46 -12.95 -6.46
CA GLU A 51 -0.66 -13.15 -7.39
C GLU A 51 -1.24 -11.83 -7.87
N LYS A 52 -1.36 -10.83 -6.99
CA LYS A 52 -1.82 -9.49 -7.34
C LYS A 52 -0.81 -8.69 -8.16
N SER A 53 0.43 -9.15 -8.27
CA SER A 53 1.50 -8.49 -9.01
C SER A 53 1.66 -9.03 -10.44
N ILE A 54 0.83 -10.01 -10.85
CA ILE A 54 0.78 -10.57 -12.21
C ILE A 54 -0.64 -10.43 -12.76
N SER A 55 -0.83 -9.66 -13.83
CA SER A 55 -2.16 -9.31 -14.35
C SER A 55 -2.81 -10.44 -15.15
N ASN A 56 -2.02 -11.26 -15.83
CA ASN A 56 -2.48 -12.33 -16.72
C ASN A 56 -2.34 -13.73 -16.11
N LEU A 57 -2.31 -13.85 -14.78
CA LEU A 57 -2.10 -15.14 -14.10
C LEU A 57 -3.13 -16.22 -14.53
N GLY A 58 -4.36 -15.81 -14.85
CA GLY A 58 -5.41 -16.70 -15.34
C GLY A 58 -5.23 -17.20 -16.78
N ASP A 59 -4.39 -16.53 -17.58
CA ASP A 59 -4.08 -16.90 -18.97
C ASP A 59 -2.87 -17.85 -19.05
N LEU A 60 -2.11 -17.97 -17.95
CA LEU A 60 -0.97 -18.88 -17.86
C LEU A 60 -1.43 -20.35 -17.72
N PRO A 61 -0.56 -21.32 -18.04
CA PRO A 61 -0.89 -22.74 -17.93
C PRO A 61 -1.42 -23.11 -16.55
N THR A 62 -2.49 -23.92 -16.50
CA THR A 62 -3.08 -24.40 -15.24
C THR A 62 -2.03 -25.10 -14.37
N GLY A 63 -1.93 -24.69 -13.10
CA GLY A 63 -0.90 -25.16 -12.16
C GLY A 63 0.32 -24.27 -12.08
N THR A 64 0.37 -23.18 -12.85
CA THR A 64 1.36 -22.11 -12.64
C THR A 64 1.21 -21.54 -11.24
N THR A 65 2.33 -21.36 -10.55
CA THR A 65 2.40 -20.78 -9.21
C THR A 65 3.25 -19.53 -9.23
N VAL A 66 2.99 -18.60 -8.32
CA VAL A 66 3.74 -17.35 -8.21
C VAL A 66 4.11 -17.08 -6.76
N ALA A 67 5.31 -16.54 -6.56
CA ALA A 67 5.79 -16.10 -5.26
C ALA A 67 6.75 -14.93 -5.45
N PHE A 68 6.89 -14.06 -4.45
CA PHE A 68 8.01 -13.11 -4.46
C PHE A 68 9.32 -13.88 -4.21
N GLU A 69 10.38 -13.54 -4.97
CA GLU A 69 11.71 -14.14 -4.79
C GLU A 69 12.27 -13.84 -3.40
N ASN A 70 11.95 -12.67 -2.84
CA ASN A 70 12.22 -12.28 -1.47
C ASN A 70 11.00 -11.57 -0.86
N PRO A 71 10.79 -11.63 0.47
CA PRO A 71 9.76 -10.83 1.14
C PRO A 71 9.92 -9.34 0.83
N VAL A 72 8.81 -8.66 0.54
CA VAL A 72 8.80 -7.21 0.29
C VAL A 72 8.74 -6.46 1.62
N ASP A 73 9.68 -5.55 1.86
CA ASP A 73 9.68 -4.71 3.05
C ASP A 73 8.65 -3.58 2.93
N THR A 74 7.57 -3.68 3.69
CA THR A 74 6.48 -2.71 3.76
C THR A 74 6.49 -1.89 5.05
N SER A 75 7.57 -1.92 5.83
CA SER A 75 7.68 -1.16 7.08
C SER A 75 7.69 0.36 6.89
N THR A 76 7.95 0.83 5.67
CA THR A 76 8.01 2.25 5.31
C THR A 76 7.30 2.49 3.99
N ALA A 77 6.67 3.66 3.85
CA ALA A 77 6.02 4.05 2.61
C ALA A 77 7.02 4.26 1.47
N GLY A 78 6.50 4.27 0.23
CA GLY A 78 7.26 4.44 -1.01
C GLY A 78 7.18 3.22 -1.93
N ASP A 79 7.78 3.38 -3.10
CA ASP A 79 7.85 2.33 -4.12
C ASP A 79 8.91 1.29 -3.74
N LYS A 80 8.50 0.02 -3.66
CA LYS A 80 9.36 -1.11 -3.30
C LYS A 80 9.58 -2.00 -4.53
N PRO A 81 10.78 -2.00 -5.13
CA PRO A 81 11.08 -2.92 -6.22
C PRO A 81 11.11 -4.36 -5.69
N ALA A 82 10.49 -5.26 -6.43
CA ALA A 82 10.45 -6.69 -6.11
C ALA A 82 10.54 -7.54 -7.39
N THR A 83 10.72 -8.84 -7.20
CA THR A 83 10.73 -9.81 -8.30
C THR A 83 9.76 -10.92 -7.96
N VAL A 84 8.83 -11.19 -8.87
CA VAL A 84 7.92 -12.34 -8.79
C VAL A 84 8.56 -13.49 -9.57
N LEU A 85 8.72 -14.63 -8.91
CA LEU A 85 9.09 -15.89 -9.53
C LEU A 85 7.80 -16.61 -9.96
N VAL A 86 7.66 -16.81 -11.26
CA VAL A 86 6.56 -17.57 -11.86
C VAL A 86 7.09 -18.97 -12.15
N THR A 87 6.49 -20.00 -11.54
CA THR A 87 6.89 -21.40 -11.73
C THR A 87 5.79 -22.15 -12.46
N TYR A 88 6.13 -22.65 -13.64
CA TYR A 88 5.23 -23.39 -14.52
C TYR A 88 5.13 -24.88 -14.14
N PRO A 89 4.04 -25.56 -14.53
CA PRO A 89 3.87 -27.01 -14.35
C PRO A 89 5.00 -27.90 -14.85
N ASP A 90 5.73 -27.50 -15.90
CA ASP A 90 6.88 -28.25 -16.43
C ASP A 90 8.19 -27.99 -15.65
N GLY A 91 8.12 -27.15 -14.60
CA GLY A 91 9.24 -26.75 -13.76
C GLY A 91 10.07 -25.60 -14.31
N SER A 92 9.79 -25.11 -15.53
CA SER A 92 10.41 -23.89 -16.05
C SER A 92 9.93 -22.67 -15.27
N GLN A 93 10.70 -21.58 -15.32
CA GLN A 93 10.45 -20.39 -14.49
C GLN A 93 10.74 -19.09 -15.23
N ASP A 94 9.95 -18.06 -14.90
CA ASP A 94 10.21 -16.67 -15.25
C ASP A 94 10.42 -15.80 -14.03
N LYS A 95 11.23 -14.74 -14.19
CA LYS A 95 11.45 -13.70 -13.19
C LYS A 95 10.88 -12.38 -13.69
N VAL A 96 9.84 -11.90 -13.01
CA VAL A 96 9.10 -10.71 -13.41
C VAL A 96 9.43 -9.58 -12.45
N PRO A 97 10.13 -8.53 -12.90
CA PRO A 97 10.33 -7.33 -12.08
C PRO A 97 9.00 -6.58 -11.91
N VAL A 98 8.68 -6.22 -10.67
CA VAL A 98 7.47 -5.47 -10.30
C VAL A 98 7.79 -4.38 -9.29
N THR A 99 6.88 -3.44 -9.13
CA THR A 99 6.93 -2.42 -8.09
C THR A 99 5.71 -2.53 -7.20
N VAL A 100 5.92 -2.68 -5.89
CA VAL A 100 4.86 -2.59 -4.88
C VAL A 100 4.88 -1.21 -4.27
N LYS A 101 3.81 -0.44 -4.44
CA LYS A 101 3.67 0.88 -3.82
C LYS A 101 3.16 0.72 -2.39
N VAL A 102 3.94 1.16 -1.41
CA VAL A 102 3.53 1.16 0.00
C VAL A 102 3.07 2.56 0.37
N VAL A 103 1.85 2.71 0.86
CA VAL A 103 1.29 4.00 1.29
C VAL A 103 1.19 4.07 2.81
N GLU A 104 1.28 5.29 3.35
CA GLU A 104 1.11 5.51 4.79
C GLU A 104 -0.30 5.10 5.25
N ASN A 105 -0.42 4.72 6.52
CA ASN A 105 -1.73 4.62 7.15
C ASN A 105 -2.28 6.04 7.35
N PRO A 106 -3.60 6.24 7.18
CA PRO A 106 -4.19 7.54 7.47
C PRO A 106 -3.91 7.90 8.93
N SER A 107 -3.49 9.14 9.15
CA SER A 107 -3.34 9.68 10.50
C SER A 107 -4.69 9.89 11.17
N GLN A 108 -4.69 10.17 12.46
CA GLN A 108 -5.90 10.56 13.18
C GLN A 108 -6.43 11.91 12.67
N ALA A 109 -5.58 12.85 12.27
CA ALA A 109 -6.01 14.06 11.57
C ALA A 109 -6.69 13.75 10.22
N ASP A 110 -6.21 12.76 9.46
CA ASP A 110 -6.88 12.37 8.20
C ASP A 110 -8.24 11.69 8.43
N SER A 111 -8.46 11.14 9.62
CA SER A 111 -9.63 10.30 9.94
C SER A 111 -10.66 10.99 10.84
N ASN A 112 -10.37 12.19 11.34
CA ASN A 112 -11.23 12.94 12.25
C ASN A 112 -11.37 14.38 11.77
N GLU A 113 -12.49 15.02 12.12
CA GLU A 113 -12.74 16.41 11.79
C GLU A 113 -13.22 17.14 13.06
N PRO A 114 -12.38 17.99 13.68
CA PRO A 114 -12.79 18.78 14.82
C PRO A 114 -13.81 19.84 14.40
N SER A 115 -14.89 19.96 15.15
CA SER A 115 -15.96 20.93 14.88
C SER A 115 -15.77 22.17 15.76
N PRO A 116 -15.66 23.38 15.18
CA PRO A 116 -15.54 24.61 15.95
C PRO A 116 -16.79 24.83 16.80
N ALA A 117 -16.63 25.55 17.90
CA ALA A 117 -17.71 25.99 18.77
C ALA A 117 -17.55 27.48 19.10
N ASP A 118 -18.67 28.19 19.14
CA ASP A 118 -18.70 29.58 19.58
C ASP A 118 -18.42 29.67 21.08
N GLN A 119 -17.47 30.52 21.45
CA GLN A 119 -17.14 30.80 22.84
C GLN A 119 -17.37 32.28 23.13
N THR A 120 -18.04 32.58 24.24
CA THR A 120 -18.18 33.94 24.76
C THR A 120 -17.52 34.05 26.14
N VAL A 121 -16.71 35.08 26.34
CA VAL A 121 -16.05 35.41 27.61
C VAL A 121 -16.18 36.91 27.89
N LYS A 122 -15.95 37.34 29.13
CA LYS A 122 -15.93 38.77 29.47
C LYS A 122 -14.55 39.39 29.25
N VAL A 123 -14.50 40.72 29.15
CA VAL A 123 -13.24 41.47 29.10
C VAL A 123 -12.33 41.07 30.27
N GLY A 124 -11.09 40.67 29.94
CA GLY A 124 -10.07 40.22 30.87
C GLY A 124 -10.12 38.74 31.27
N GLU A 125 -11.17 38.00 30.88
CA GLU A 125 -11.24 36.55 31.13
C GLU A 125 -10.36 35.78 30.14
N THR A 126 -9.79 34.66 30.60
CA THR A 126 -9.01 33.76 29.74
C THR A 126 -9.95 32.73 29.10
N PRO A 127 -10.08 32.69 27.76
CA PRO A 127 -10.85 31.67 27.08
C PRO A 127 -10.20 30.28 27.17
N SER A 128 -11.00 29.22 27.06
CA SER A 128 -10.53 27.83 27.00
C SER A 128 -10.62 27.30 25.58
N ALA A 129 -9.59 26.57 25.14
CA ALA A 129 -9.56 25.96 23.82
C ALA A 129 -10.55 24.78 23.74
N GLU A 130 -10.73 24.04 24.84
CA GLU A 130 -11.67 22.93 24.97
C GLU A 130 -13.11 23.37 24.73
N LYS A 131 -13.49 24.56 25.19
CA LYS A 131 -14.82 25.14 24.93
C LYS A 131 -15.01 25.62 23.50
N SER A 132 -13.95 25.70 22.71
CA SER A 132 -13.98 26.17 21.32
C SER A 132 -14.06 25.01 20.31
N ILE A 133 -14.15 23.76 20.79
CA ILE A 133 -14.35 22.55 19.97
C ILE A 133 -15.56 21.79 20.52
N SER A 134 -16.60 21.62 19.70
CA SER A 134 -17.90 21.08 20.15
C SER A 134 -17.92 19.56 20.27
N ASN A 135 -17.15 18.86 19.43
CA ASN A 135 -17.10 17.40 19.35
C ASN A 135 -15.85 16.81 20.02
N LEU A 136 -15.22 17.50 20.98
CA LEU A 136 -13.98 17.04 21.61
C LEU A 136 -14.11 15.65 22.26
N GLY A 137 -15.30 15.29 22.74
CA GLY A 137 -15.57 13.97 23.31
C GLY A 137 -15.71 12.83 22.28
N ASP A 138 -15.92 13.16 21.01
CA ASP A 138 -15.99 12.20 19.90
C ASP A 138 -14.62 11.94 19.26
N LEU A 139 -13.64 12.82 19.52
CA LEU A 139 -12.27 12.67 19.05
C LEU A 139 -11.55 11.55 19.80
N PRO A 140 -10.46 10.99 19.23
CA PRO A 140 -9.70 9.91 19.86
C PRO A 140 -9.26 10.25 21.30
N THR A 141 -9.38 9.29 22.21
CA THR A 141 -8.94 9.46 23.61
C THR A 141 -7.47 9.87 23.69
N GLY A 142 -7.18 10.94 24.42
CA GLY A 142 -5.85 11.54 24.51
C GLY A 142 -5.62 12.70 23.56
N THR A 143 -6.61 13.05 22.72
CA THR A 143 -6.59 14.30 21.96
C THR A 143 -6.51 15.49 22.90
N THR A 144 -5.59 16.41 22.61
CA THR A 144 -5.40 17.66 23.37
C THR A 144 -5.70 18.84 22.48
N VAL A 145 -6.14 19.93 23.08
CA VAL A 145 -6.43 21.17 22.36
C VAL A 145 -5.79 22.35 23.05
N ALA A 146 -5.28 23.29 22.28
CA ALA A 146 -4.72 24.55 22.78
C ALA A 146 -4.94 25.65 21.74
N PHE A 147 -5.01 26.90 22.16
CA PHE A 147 -4.90 28.00 21.20
C PHE A 147 -3.46 28.06 20.67
N GLU A 148 -3.31 28.25 19.36
CA GLU A 148 -1.99 28.43 18.72
C GLU A 148 -1.27 29.68 19.24
N SER A 149 -2.02 30.66 19.74
CA SER A 149 -1.50 31.85 20.43
C SER A 149 -2.51 32.34 21.48
N PRO A 150 -2.08 33.05 22.53
CA PRO A 150 -2.99 33.64 23.51
C PRO A 150 -4.02 34.56 22.85
N VAL A 151 -5.29 34.44 23.23
CA VAL A 151 -6.37 35.29 22.72
C VAL A 151 -6.43 36.57 23.55
N ASP A 152 -6.32 37.73 22.88
CA ASP A 152 -6.42 39.03 23.55
C ASP A 152 -7.88 39.38 23.90
N THR A 153 -8.19 39.29 25.19
CA THR A 153 -9.51 39.63 25.74
C THR A 153 -9.53 40.97 26.48
N SER A 154 -8.53 41.83 26.29
CA SER A 154 -8.45 43.15 26.95
C SER A 154 -9.52 44.14 26.48
N THR A 155 -10.15 43.88 25.34
CA THR A 155 -11.19 44.71 24.72
C THR A 155 -12.34 43.85 24.21
N ALA A 156 -13.57 44.35 24.31
CA ALA A 156 -14.74 43.67 23.75
C ALA A 156 -14.69 43.56 22.22
N GLY A 157 -15.45 42.60 21.69
CA GLY A 157 -15.54 42.30 20.25
C GLY A 157 -15.16 40.86 19.92
N ASP A 158 -15.31 40.53 18.64
CA ASP A 158 -14.99 39.22 18.12
C ASP A 158 -13.47 39.09 17.90
N LYS A 159 -12.87 38.07 18.54
CA LYS A 159 -11.44 37.79 18.49
C LYS A 159 -11.21 36.51 17.67
N PRO A 160 -10.70 36.60 16.43
CA PRO A 160 -10.35 35.42 15.67
C PRO A 160 -9.17 34.70 16.34
N ALA A 161 -9.26 33.38 16.42
CA ALA A 161 -8.22 32.54 16.99
C ALA A 161 -8.14 31.22 16.22
N THR A 162 -7.07 30.47 16.48
CA THR A 162 -6.88 29.12 15.94
C THR A 162 -6.67 28.16 17.08
N VAL A 163 -7.47 27.09 17.12
CA VAL A 163 -7.27 25.98 18.03
C VAL A 163 -6.42 24.93 17.31
N LEU A 164 -5.29 24.58 17.91
CA LEU A 164 -4.46 23.45 17.52
C LEU A 164 -5.00 22.20 18.23
N VAL A 165 -5.48 21.25 17.46
CA VAL A 165 -5.93 19.93 17.93
C VAL A 165 -4.79 18.96 17.70
N THR A 166 -4.24 18.37 18.77
CA THR A 166 -3.15 17.39 18.68
C THR A 166 -3.67 16.02 19.08
N TYR A 167 -3.59 15.09 18.13
CA TYR A 167 -4.05 13.72 18.27
C TYR A 167 -3.01 12.83 18.97
N PRO A 168 -3.43 11.72 19.60
CA PRO A 168 -2.54 10.72 20.18
C PRO A 168 -1.40 10.19 19.29
N ASP A 169 -1.60 10.13 17.97
CA ASP A 169 -0.57 9.70 17.02
C ASP A 169 0.42 10.82 16.64
N GLY A 170 0.25 12.01 17.22
CA GLY A 170 1.06 13.20 16.98
C GLY A 170 0.63 14.02 15.76
N SER A 171 -0.33 13.55 14.96
CA SER A 171 -0.93 14.35 13.89
C SER A 171 -1.73 15.51 14.47
N GLN A 172 -1.98 16.55 13.66
CA GLN A 172 -2.59 17.78 14.13
C GLN A 172 -3.55 18.38 13.11
N ASP A 173 -4.61 19.00 13.63
CA ASP A 173 -5.50 19.89 12.90
C ASP A 173 -5.45 21.32 13.43
N LYS A 174 -5.69 22.28 12.54
CA LYS A 174 -5.84 23.69 12.87
C LYS A 174 -7.26 24.15 12.60
N VAL A 175 -7.96 24.53 13.65
CA VAL A 175 -9.38 24.90 13.59
C VAL A 175 -9.53 26.39 13.80
N PRO A 176 -9.92 27.17 12.78
CA PRO A 176 -10.27 28.57 12.95
C PRO A 176 -11.53 28.71 13.81
N VAL A 177 -11.49 29.57 14.83
CA VAL A 177 -12.61 29.86 15.72
C VAL A 177 -12.72 31.35 15.99
N THR A 178 -13.86 31.78 16.53
CA THR A 178 -14.06 33.15 17.01
C THR A 178 -14.42 33.14 18.49
N VAL A 179 -13.66 33.88 19.30
CA VAL A 179 -14.00 34.12 20.71
C VAL A 179 -14.67 35.49 20.80
N LYS A 180 -15.93 35.52 21.21
CA LYS A 180 -16.66 36.76 21.45
C LYS A 180 -16.35 37.29 22.85
N VAL A 181 -15.75 38.47 22.93
CA VAL A 181 -15.48 39.15 24.19
C VAL A 181 -16.58 40.19 24.45
N VAL A 182 -17.25 40.09 25.59
CA VAL A 182 -18.32 41.02 25.99
C VAL A 182 -17.90 41.90 27.17
N GLU A 183 -18.48 43.09 27.24
CA GLU A 183 -18.25 44.03 28.36
C GLU A 183 -18.69 43.42 29.70
N ASN A 184 -18.02 43.84 30.78
CA ASN A 184 -18.47 43.52 32.12
C ASN A 184 -19.76 44.31 32.44
N PRO A 185 -20.73 43.70 33.15
CA PRO A 185 -21.89 44.46 33.60
C PRO A 185 -21.44 45.61 34.50
N SER A 186 -21.90 46.81 34.18
CA SER A 186 -21.68 48.07 34.90
C SER A 186 -22.49 48.18 36.18
#